data_AF-A0A0Q6WUM1-F1
#
_entry.id   AF-A0A0Q6WUM1-F1
#
_cell.length_a   1.000
_cell.length_b   1.000
_cell.length_c   1.000
_cell.angle_alpha   90.00
_cell.angle_beta   90.00
_cell.angle_gamma   90.00
#
_symmetry.space_group_name_H-M   'P 1'
#
loop_
_entity.id
_entity.type
_entity.pdbx_description
1 polymer ?
#
loop_
_entity_poly.entity_id
_entity_poly.type
_entity_poly.pdbx_seq_one_letter_code
_entity_poly.pdbx_strand_id
1 'polypeptide(L)'
;MRMCIAVCWVIDVKLDCAQTSDFMRGLSLFLGHQLDSMTGDFRDGSVTCLIATTRTRLLEHCESYGWTAAHLPGIKPTSCVVIRKPNMQPELWVRSRYRGYRKAFRLFLSEWGGIGDDGIPHNLQVDHLHPASRFTPKNDHYFVRLALIERGVNASYGAGFERLLYERERERALSGGVHMDWMAYLKVRGIRLPAKTAGKAVWKAWSWQCAKSLGPEGFDPVFTYVGLTTMLNLAFLNIWRPLPPDDAFRPEVEAHPSYPCAPQLAEV
;
A
#
# COMPACT_ATOMS: atom_id res chain seq x y z
N MET A 1 -34.90 9.43 -12.42
CA MET A 1 -34.41 9.23 -11.03
C MET A 1 -33.64 7.92 -10.99
N ARG A 2 -32.30 7.95 -11.18
CA ARG A 2 -31.46 6.73 -11.22
C ARG A 2 -30.75 6.59 -9.87
N MET A 3 -31.06 5.50 -9.18
CA MET A 3 -30.51 5.11 -7.88
C MET A 3 -28.98 5.02 -7.92
N CYS A 4 -28.34 5.73 -6.99
CA CYS A 4 -26.96 5.48 -6.57
C CYS A 4 -26.91 4.13 -5.84
N ILE A 5 -26.17 3.17 -6.36
CA ILE A 5 -25.74 2.00 -5.60
C ILE A 5 -24.39 2.35 -4.99
N ALA A 6 -24.43 2.88 -3.75
CA ALA A 6 -23.24 2.97 -2.91
C ALA A 6 -22.95 1.57 -2.36
N VAL A 7 -21.95 0.88 -2.93
CA VAL A 7 -21.48 -0.40 -2.39
C VAL A 7 -20.50 -0.08 -1.26
N CYS A 8 -21.01 -0.04 -0.03
CA CYS A 8 -20.19 -0.12 1.18
C CYS A 8 -19.63 -1.55 1.27
N TRP A 9 -18.32 -1.70 1.10
CA TRP A 9 -17.62 -2.94 1.44
C TRP A 9 -17.22 -2.90 2.91
N VAL A 10 -18.14 -3.28 3.79
CA VAL A 10 -17.81 -3.64 5.17
C VAL A 10 -17.44 -5.12 5.15
N ILE A 11 -16.21 -5.43 5.58
CA ILE A 11 -15.72 -6.80 5.74
C ILE A 11 -16.52 -7.45 6.87
N ASP A 12 -17.41 -8.38 6.53
CA ASP A 12 -18.20 -9.14 7.49
C ASP A 12 -17.70 -10.60 7.46
N VAL A 13 -16.84 -10.95 8.41
CA VAL A 13 -16.30 -12.31 8.56
C VAL A 13 -17.11 -13.02 9.64
N LYS A 14 -18.00 -13.93 9.23
CA LYS A 14 -18.63 -14.89 10.15
C LYS A 14 -17.58 -15.92 10.58
N LEU A 15 -17.34 -16.01 11.89
CA LEU A 15 -16.39 -16.94 12.53
C LEU A 15 -17.15 -17.90 13.44
N ASP A 16 -16.75 -19.17 13.42
CA ASP A 16 -17.18 -20.17 14.41
C ASP A 16 -15.99 -20.98 14.98
N CYS A 17 -16.14 -21.34 16.27
CA CYS A 17 -15.43 -22.27 17.15
C CYS A 17 -13.98 -21.99 17.69
N ALA A 18 -13.90 -21.06 18.64
CA ALA A 18 -13.04 -20.96 19.86
C ALA A 18 -11.49 -21.13 19.82
N GLN A 19 -10.88 -21.99 19.01
CA GLN A 19 -9.40 -22.03 18.85
C GLN A 19 -8.97 -21.35 17.56
N THR A 20 -9.76 -21.50 16.51
CA THR A 20 -9.75 -20.59 15.35
C THR A 20 -10.03 -19.15 15.78
N SER A 21 -10.73 -18.90 16.89
CA SER A 21 -11.05 -17.52 17.29
C SER A 21 -9.86 -16.72 17.78
N ASP A 22 -8.91 -17.32 18.52
CA ASP A 22 -7.77 -16.57 19.07
C ASP A 22 -6.73 -16.24 18.01
N PHE A 23 -6.40 -17.20 17.14
CA PHE A 23 -5.57 -16.96 15.97
C PHE A 23 -6.21 -15.92 15.04
N MET A 24 -7.50 -16.08 14.70
CA MET A 24 -8.18 -15.14 13.80
C MET A 24 -8.35 -13.75 14.43
N ARG A 25 -8.53 -13.66 15.75
CA ARG A 25 -8.53 -12.39 16.47
C ARG A 25 -7.16 -11.73 16.43
N GLY A 26 -6.09 -12.47 16.74
CA GLY A 26 -4.72 -11.97 16.67
C GLY A 26 -4.36 -11.48 15.26
N LEU A 27 -4.77 -12.24 14.24
CA LEU A 27 -4.57 -11.87 12.85
C LEU A 27 -5.38 -10.62 12.45
N SER A 28 -6.64 -10.52 12.90
CA SER A 28 -7.47 -9.34 12.64
C SER A 28 -6.91 -8.09 13.31
N LEU A 29 -6.42 -8.21 14.55
CA LEU A 29 -5.71 -7.13 15.24
C LEU A 29 -4.44 -6.72 14.50
N PHE A 30 -3.63 -7.70 14.07
CA PHE A 30 -2.44 -7.44 13.27
C PHE A 30 -2.78 -6.68 11.97
N LEU A 31 -3.81 -7.09 11.24
CA LEU A 31 -4.24 -6.42 10.01
C LEU A 31 -4.71 -4.98 10.28
N GLY A 32 -5.46 -4.75 11.37
CA GLY A 32 -5.87 -3.42 11.80
C GLY A 32 -4.66 -2.53 12.09
N HIS A 33 -3.71 -3.02 12.88
CA HIS A 33 -2.50 -2.27 13.19
C HIS A 33 -1.57 -2.04 11.99
N GLN A 34 -1.46 -3.01 11.09
CA GLN A 34 -0.73 -2.85 9.83
C GLN A 34 -1.32 -1.69 9.02
N LEU A 35 -2.66 -1.61 8.97
CA LEU A 35 -3.35 -0.53 8.30
C LEU A 35 -3.14 0.81 9.01
N ASP A 36 -3.27 0.88 10.33
CA ASP A 36 -3.06 2.11 11.10
C ASP A 36 -1.64 2.66 10.89
N SER A 37 -0.63 1.79 10.96
CA SER A 37 0.77 2.14 10.71
C SER A 37 0.97 2.66 9.28
N MET A 38 0.43 1.95 8.28
CA MET A 38 0.54 2.37 6.88
C MET A 38 -0.16 3.70 6.62
N THR A 39 -1.32 3.93 7.27
CA THR A 39 -2.09 5.17 7.14
C THR A 39 -1.34 6.33 7.78
N GLY A 40 -0.78 6.15 8.97
CA GLY A 40 0.05 7.16 9.63
C GLY A 40 1.27 7.53 8.79
N ASP A 41 2.01 6.53 8.28
CA ASP A 41 3.18 6.76 7.42
C ASP A 41 2.82 7.51 6.13
N PHE A 42 1.67 7.19 5.54
CA PHE A 42 1.23 7.75 4.27
C PHE A 42 0.61 9.14 4.41
N ARG A 43 -0.13 9.41 5.50
CA ARG A 43 -0.79 10.70 5.77
C ARG A 43 0.13 11.72 6.43
N ASP A 44 0.83 11.33 7.50
CA ASP A 44 1.52 12.27 8.40
C ASP A 44 2.90 12.69 7.88
N GLY A 45 3.19 12.39 6.62
CA GLY A 45 4.17 13.14 5.85
C GLY A 45 5.61 13.02 6.36
N SER A 46 6.03 11.90 6.95
CA SER A 46 7.46 11.65 7.26
C SER A 46 8.32 11.39 5.99
N VAL A 47 7.92 12.01 4.87
CA VAL A 47 8.54 12.35 3.57
C VAL A 47 8.43 11.37 2.39
N THR A 48 7.86 10.19 2.57
CA THR A 48 7.29 9.26 1.57
C THR A 48 7.00 8.00 2.35
N CYS A 49 5.89 7.31 2.08
CA CYS A 49 5.62 6.07 2.79
C CYS A 49 6.75 5.10 2.47
N LEU A 50 7.70 4.92 3.39
CA LEU A 50 8.91 4.20 3.09
C LEU A 50 8.52 2.73 2.91
N ILE A 51 8.52 2.29 1.66
CA ILE A 51 8.20 0.90 1.29
C ILE A 51 9.43 0.12 0.85
N ALA A 52 10.48 0.83 0.43
CA ALA A 52 11.79 0.26 0.10
C ALA A 52 12.92 1.27 0.29
N THR A 53 14.05 0.84 0.84
CA THR A 53 15.23 1.68 1.05
C THR A 53 16.49 0.84 1.25
N THR A 54 17.66 1.45 1.38
CA THR A 54 18.88 0.75 1.80
C THR A 54 18.85 0.50 3.31
N ARG A 55 19.59 -0.53 3.78
CA ARG A 55 19.72 -0.78 5.22
C ARG A 55 20.30 0.42 5.96
N THR A 56 21.32 1.07 5.38
CA THR A 56 21.96 2.25 5.98
C THR A 56 20.94 3.34 6.23
N ARG A 57 20.17 3.73 5.20
CA ARG A 57 19.13 4.76 5.34
C ARG A 57 18.00 4.35 6.30
N LEU A 58 17.66 3.07 6.35
CA LEU A 58 16.67 2.57 7.32
C LEU A 58 17.15 2.72 8.77
N LEU A 59 18.44 2.48 9.03
CA LEU A 59 19.04 2.67 10.35
C LEU A 59 19.20 4.16 10.71
N GLU A 60 19.59 5.00 9.75
CA GLU A 60 19.61 6.47 9.91
C GLU A 60 18.23 7.02 10.29
N HIS A 61 17.17 6.51 9.67
CA HIS A 61 15.80 6.84 10.07
C HIS A 61 15.49 6.39 11.49
N CYS A 62 15.95 5.20 11.91
CA CYS A 62 15.72 4.74 13.27
C CYS A 62 16.34 5.69 14.30
N GLU A 63 17.57 6.12 14.06
CA GLU A 63 18.25 7.09 14.92
C GLU A 63 17.53 8.45 14.93
N SER A 64 17.17 8.96 13.74
CA SER A 64 16.58 10.29 13.57
C SER A 64 15.18 10.42 14.19
N TYR A 65 14.39 9.35 14.13
CA TYR A 65 12.98 9.36 14.56
C TYR A 65 12.75 8.56 15.85
N GLY A 66 13.81 8.12 16.53
CA GLY A 66 13.71 7.33 17.77
C GLY A 66 13.05 5.96 17.57
N TRP A 67 13.17 5.37 16.38
CA TRP A 67 12.76 3.99 16.14
C TRP A 67 13.86 3.03 16.60
N THR A 68 13.51 1.76 16.78
CA THR A 68 14.49 0.73 17.12
C THR A 68 14.52 -0.35 16.04
N ALA A 69 15.73 -0.80 15.71
CA ALA A 69 15.96 -1.92 14.81
C ALA A 69 16.29 -3.17 15.62
N ALA A 70 15.57 -4.25 15.36
CA ALA A 70 15.75 -5.54 15.98
C ALA A 70 16.05 -6.63 14.95
N HIS A 71 16.71 -7.68 15.42
CA HIS A 71 16.93 -8.89 14.66
C HIS A 71 15.73 -9.83 14.80
N LEU A 72 15.38 -10.53 13.71
CA LEU A 72 14.42 -11.64 13.71
C LEU A 72 15.17 -12.94 14.05
N PRO A 73 14.95 -13.55 15.22
CA PRO A 73 15.58 -14.81 15.59
C PRO A 73 15.42 -15.88 14.49
N GLY A 74 16.51 -16.61 14.23
CA GLY A 74 16.53 -17.68 13.23
C GLY A 74 16.71 -17.23 11.77
N ILE A 75 16.76 -15.92 11.48
CA ILE A 75 17.03 -15.39 10.13
C ILE A 75 18.26 -14.49 10.16
N LYS A 76 19.23 -14.69 9.25
CA LYS A 76 20.48 -13.89 9.22
C LYS A 76 20.18 -12.36 9.28
N PRO A 77 20.86 -11.57 10.14
CA PRO A 77 20.64 -10.11 10.25
C PRO A 77 20.84 -9.33 8.95
N THR A 78 21.59 -9.90 8.00
CA THR A 78 21.79 -9.30 6.67
C THR A 78 20.62 -9.53 5.72
N SER A 79 19.67 -10.40 6.05
CA SER A 79 18.54 -10.77 5.19
C SER A 79 17.25 -10.07 5.58
N CYS A 80 17.06 -9.74 6.85
CA CYS A 80 15.89 -9.04 7.35
C CYS A 80 16.22 -8.17 8.58
N VAL A 81 15.34 -7.22 8.84
CA VAL A 81 15.35 -6.36 10.02
C VAL A 81 13.92 -6.10 10.45
N VAL A 82 13.68 -6.07 11.76
CA VAL A 82 12.40 -5.66 12.34
C VAL A 82 12.54 -4.22 12.81
N ILE A 83 11.62 -3.35 12.40
CA ILE A 83 11.62 -1.93 12.77
C ILE A 83 10.47 -1.71 13.74
N ARG A 84 10.75 -1.07 14.88
CA ARG A 84 9.74 -0.72 15.88
C ARG A 84 9.70 0.79 16.02
N LYS A 85 8.57 1.39 15.67
CA LYS A 85 8.31 2.81 15.87
C LYS A 85 7.63 3.00 17.23
N PRO A 86 7.82 4.16 17.90
CA PRO A 86 7.09 4.46 19.13
C PRO A 86 5.59 4.31 18.93
N ASN A 87 4.93 3.60 19.84
CA ASN A 87 3.47 3.41 19.85
C ASN A 87 2.85 2.75 18.59
N MET A 88 3.65 2.09 17.76
CA MET A 88 3.16 1.35 16.59
C MET A 88 3.56 -0.12 16.66
N GLN A 89 2.86 -0.96 15.90
CA GLN A 89 3.27 -2.34 15.73
C GLN A 89 4.61 -2.43 14.98
N PRO A 90 5.43 -3.45 15.29
CA PRO A 90 6.65 -3.72 14.55
C PRO A 90 6.38 -4.00 13.06
N GLU A 91 7.37 -3.71 12.23
CA GLU A 91 7.34 -3.94 10.80
C GLU A 91 8.49 -4.84 10.37
N LEU A 92 8.21 -5.82 9.50
CA LEU A 92 9.26 -6.68 8.94
C LEU A 92 9.74 -6.13 7.59
N TRP A 93 11.05 -5.96 7.49
CA TRP A 93 11.75 -5.54 6.28
C TRP A 93 12.73 -6.62 5.85
N VAL A 94 12.76 -6.95 4.56
CA VAL A 94 13.64 -8.00 4.01
C VAL A 94 14.43 -7.50 2.82
N ARG A 95 15.63 -8.06 2.59
CA ARG A 95 16.35 -7.79 1.34
C ARG A 95 15.47 -8.13 0.13
N SER A 96 15.49 -7.28 -0.89
CA SER A 96 14.67 -7.38 -2.10
C SER A 96 14.74 -8.73 -2.82
N ARG A 97 15.87 -9.45 -2.73
CA ARG A 97 16.08 -10.78 -3.34
C ARG A 97 15.98 -11.95 -2.36
N TYR A 98 15.60 -11.69 -1.12
CA TYR A 98 15.50 -12.73 -0.10
C TYR A 98 14.32 -13.66 -0.38
N ARG A 99 14.61 -14.86 -0.91
CA ARG A 99 13.58 -15.85 -1.28
C ARG A 99 12.84 -16.44 -0.07
N GLY A 100 13.42 -16.36 1.13
CA GLY A 100 12.85 -16.90 2.36
C GLY A 100 11.84 -15.99 3.06
N TYR A 101 11.43 -14.88 2.44
CA TYR A 101 10.62 -13.83 3.08
C TYR A 101 9.31 -14.35 3.70
N ARG A 102 8.64 -15.33 3.08
CA ARG A 102 7.42 -15.93 3.65
C ARG A 102 7.68 -16.68 4.95
N LYS A 103 8.81 -17.39 5.04
CA LYS A 103 9.23 -18.06 6.28
C LYS A 103 9.59 -17.03 7.35
N ALA A 104 10.33 -15.98 6.98
CA ALA A 104 10.66 -14.89 7.89
C ALA A 104 9.40 -14.18 8.41
N PHE A 105 8.40 -13.95 7.57
CA PHE A 105 7.16 -13.31 7.98
C PHE A 105 6.36 -14.17 8.98
N ARG A 106 6.32 -15.50 8.81
CA ARG A 106 5.70 -16.39 9.80
C ARG A 106 6.39 -16.34 11.15
N LEU A 107 7.73 -16.40 11.16
CA LEU A 107 8.51 -16.25 12.40
C LEU A 107 8.25 -14.89 13.06
N PHE A 108 8.14 -13.83 12.25
CA PHE A 108 7.82 -12.49 12.73
C PHE A 108 6.41 -12.42 13.35
N LEU A 109 5.39 -13.03 12.73
CA LEU A 109 4.04 -13.09 13.29
C LEU A 109 4.01 -13.85 14.63
N SER A 110 4.79 -14.92 14.76
CA SER A 110 4.91 -15.68 16.00
C SER A 110 5.59 -14.85 17.11
N GLU A 111 6.75 -14.27 16.81
CA GLU A 111 7.58 -13.57 17.80
C GLU A 111 7.01 -12.20 18.22
N TRP A 112 6.45 -11.42 17.28
CA TRP A 112 5.93 -10.07 17.57
C TRP A 112 4.41 -9.97 17.54
N GLY A 113 3.73 -10.79 16.76
CA GLY A 113 2.27 -10.77 16.67
C GLY A 113 1.59 -11.65 17.73
N GLY A 114 2.33 -12.55 18.38
CA GLY A 114 1.75 -13.60 19.23
C GLY A 114 0.81 -14.53 18.46
N ILE A 115 0.94 -14.57 17.12
CA ILE A 115 0.11 -15.36 16.23
C ILE A 115 0.82 -16.69 16.00
N GLY A 116 0.20 -17.77 16.48
CA GLY A 116 0.74 -19.12 16.39
C GLY A 116 1.00 -19.61 14.95
N ASP A 117 1.61 -20.80 14.85
CA ASP A 117 2.02 -21.41 13.58
C ASP A 117 0.86 -22.04 12.77
N ASP A 118 -0.39 -21.74 13.15
CA ASP A 118 -1.65 -22.28 12.54
C ASP A 118 -1.83 -21.93 11.06
N GLY A 119 -0.87 -21.17 10.51
CA GLY A 119 -0.74 -20.91 9.09
C GLY A 119 -1.58 -19.71 8.66
N ILE A 120 -0.98 -18.88 7.80
CA ILE A 120 -1.69 -17.74 7.20
C ILE A 120 -2.90 -18.27 6.40
N PRO A 121 -4.12 -17.74 6.62
CA PRO A 121 -5.31 -18.12 5.87
C PRO A 121 -5.11 -18.07 4.36
N HIS A 122 -5.75 -19.00 3.65
CA HIS A 122 -5.54 -19.17 2.21
C HIS A 122 -5.94 -17.94 1.38
N ASN A 123 -6.84 -17.08 1.86
CA ASN A 123 -7.24 -15.84 1.21
C ASN A 123 -6.22 -14.70 1.39
N LEU A 124 -5.24 -14.86 2.28
CA LEU A 124 -4.18 -13.91 2.54
C LEU A 124 -2.85 -14.42 1.98
N GLN A 125 -1.93 -13.48 1.76
CA GLN A 125 -0.57 -13.78 1.36
C GLN A 125 0.40 -12.69 1.83
N VAL A 126 1.63 -13.10 2.10
CA VAL A 126 2.73 -12.16 2.34
C VAL A 126 3.18 -11.63 0.98
N ASP A 127 3.25 -10.32 0.86
CA ASP A 127 3.74 -9.63 -0.33
C ASP A 127 4.84 -8.62 0.03
N HIS A 128 5.68 -8.33 -0.95
CA HIS A 128 6.60 -7.20 -0.88
C HIS A 128 5.83 -5.94 -1.31
N LEU A 129 5.79 -4.91 -0.46
CA LEU A 129 5.10 -3.67 -0.82
C LEU A 129 5.73 -2.97 -2.03
N HIS A 130 6.98 -3.30 -2.32
CA HIS A 130 7.66 -2.91 -3.53
C HIS A 130 7.95 -4.14 -4.42
N PRO A 131 7.59 -4.15 -5.72
CA PRO A 131 7.85 -5.27 -6.61
C PRO A 131 9.35 -5.57 -6.71
N ALA A 132 9.70 -6.85 -6.58
CA ALA A 132 11.09 -7.34 -6.61
C ALA A 132 11.78 -7.05 -7.95
N SER A 133 11.02 -6.92 -9.04
CA SER A 133 11.52 -6.63 -10.38
C SER A 133 12.26 -5.28 -10.49
N ARG A 134 12.01 -4.31 -9.59
CA ARG A 134 12.76 -3.03 -9.55
C ARG A 134 14.20 -3.17 -9.10
N PHE A 135 14.53 -4.29 -8.46
CA PHE A 135 15.85 -4.51 -7.91
C PHE A 135 16.72 -5.33 -8.88
N THR A 136 17.49 -4.59 -9.66
CA THR A 136 18.63 -5.07 -10.44
C THR A 136 19.76 -5.56 -9.52
N PRO A 137 20.79 -6.25 -10.05
CA PRO A 137 21.97 -6.59 -9.26
C PRO A 137 22.66 -5.36 -8.64
N LYS A 138 22.53 -4.17 -9.24
CA LYS A 138 23.15 -2.93 -8.72
C LYS A 138 22.47 -2.40 -7.45
N ASN A 139 21.22 -2.76 -7.19
CA ASN A 139 20.41 -2.30 -6.06
C ASN A 139 19.79 -3.48 -5.27
N ASP A 140 20.44 -4.65 -5.28
CA ASP A 140 19.99 -5.84 -4.55
C ASP A 140 20.21 -5.77 -3.03
N HIS A 141 20.86 -4.71 -2.56
CA HIS A 141 21.09 -4.39 -1.15
C HIS A 141 19.91 -3.64 -0.52
N TYR A 142 18.89 -3.30 -1.30
CA TYR A 142 17.67 -2.68 -0.80
C TYR A 142 16.87 -3.66 0.06
N PHE A 143 16.26 -3.11 1.09
CA PHE A 143 15.26 -3.73 1.93
C PHE A 143 13.87 -3.24 1.52
N VAL A 144 12.90 -4.13 1.57
CA VAL A 144 11.51 -3.89 1.21
C VAL A 144 10.64 -4.28 2.38
N ARG A 145 9.68 -3.42 2.72
CA ARG A 145 8.68 -3.68 3.75
C ARG A 145 7.75 -4.81 3.27
N LEU A 146 7.48 -5.75 4.16
CA LEU A 146 6.51 -6.81 3.91
C LEU A 146 5.15 -6.43 4.50
N ALA A 147 4.09 -6.94 3.87
CA ALA A 147 2.74 -6.83 4.38
C ALA A 147 1.96 -8.11 4.13
N LEU A 148 0.93 -8.33 4.95
CA LEU A 148 -0.08 -9.34 4.73
C LEU A 148 -1.25 -8.72 3.94
N ILE A 149 -1.54 -9.27 2.77
CA ILE A 149 -2.49 -8.69 1.79
C ILE A 149 -3.47 -9.77 1.32
N GLU A 150 -4.71 -9.39 1.04
CA GLU A 150 -5.70 -10.27 0.42
C GLU A 150 -5.27 -10.67 -1.00
N ARG A 151 -5.34 -11.96 -1.33
CA ARG A 151 -4.98 -12.47 -2.65
C ARG A 151 -5.79 -11.83 -3.77
N GLY A 152 -7.10 -11.63 -3.57
CA GLY A 152 -7.98 -10.98 -4.54
C GLY A 152 -7.56 -9.54 -4.82
N VAL A 153 -7.14 -8.82 -3.79
CA VAL A 153 -6.58 -7.47 -3.90
C VAL A 153 -5.29 -7.53 -4.70
N ASN A 154 -4.31 -8.33 -4.28
CA ASN A 154 -3.03 -8.42 -5.00
C ASN A 154 -3.19 -8.85 -6.47
N ALA A 155 -4.12 -9.76 -6.76
CA ALA A 155 -4.42 -10.18 -8.13
C ALA A 155 -4.95 -9.02 -9.00
N SER A 156 -5.70 -8.07 -8.42
CA SER A 156 -6.20 -6.89 -9.14
C SER A 156 -5.09 -5.92 -9.57
N TYR A 157 -4.00 -5.85 -8.80
CA TYR A 157 -2.79 -5.10 -9.19
C TYR A 157 -2.02 -5.84 -10.27
N GLY A 158 -1.99 -7.18 -10.21
CA GLY A 158 -1.55 -8.06 -11.30
C GLY A 158 -0.13 -7.82 -11.83
N ALA A 159 0.42 -8.82 -12.52
CA ALA A 159 1.74 -8.64 -13.15
C ALA A 159 1.74 -7.54 -14.23
N GLY A 160 0.60 -7.31 -14.91
CA GLY A 160 0.48 -6.35 -16.00
C GLY A 160 0.57 -4.89 -15.55
N PHE A 161 -0.22 -4.49 -14.55
CA PHE A 161 -0.19 -3.11 -14.06
C PHE A 161 1.09 -2.83 -13.28
N GLU A 162 1.52 -3.75 -12.40
CA GLU A 162 2.78 -3.59 -11.68
C GLU A 162 3.98 -3.51 -12.63
N ARG A 163 4.06 -4.38 -13.66
CA ARG A 163 5.16 -4.34 -14.63
C ARG A 163 5.16 -3.05 -15.44
N LEU A 164 4.00 -2.58 -15.90
CA LEU A 164 3.90 -1.36 -16.70
C LEU A 164 4.24 -0.11 -15.88
N LEU A 165 3.69 0.00 -14.66
CA LEU A 165 4.02 1.10 -13.75
C LEU A 165 5.52 1.06 -13.40
N TYR A 166 6.06 -0.13 -13.17
CA TYR A 166 7.47 -0.35 -12.91
C TYR A 166 8.39 0.07 -14.07
N GLU A 167 8.14 -0.39 -15.30
CA GLU A 167 8.98 -0.05 -16.46
C GLU A 167 9.15 1.47 -16.60
N ARG A 168 8.09 2.22 -16.24
CA ARG A 168 8.00 3.68 -16.34
C ARG A 168 8.61 4.41 -15.13
N GLU A 169 8.61 3.77 -13.96
CA GLU A 169 9.21 4.28 -12.72
C GLU A 169 10.70 3.91 -12.56
N ARG A 170 11.20 2.89 -13.29
CA ARG A 170 12.59 2.40 -13.18
C ARG A 170 13.62 3.44 -13.62
N GLU A 171 13.26 4.30 -14.57
CA GLU A 171 14.12 5.37 -15.08
C GLU A 171 14.27 6.53 -14.09
N ARG A 172 13.50 6.52 -12.99
CA ARG A 172 13.42 7.60 -12.01
C ARG A 172 14.19 7.25 -10.74
N ALA A 173 14.73 8.27 -10.09
CA ALA A 173 15.44 8.12 -8.83
C ALA A 173 14.54 7.44 -7.76
N LEU A 174 15.13 6.57 -6.95
CA LEU A 174 14.45 5.80 -5.89
C LEU A 174 14.05 6.66 -4.67
N SER A 175 13.90 7.97 -4.83
CA SER A 175 13.65 8.92 -3.74
C SER A 175 12.18 8.99 -3.30
N GLY A 176 11.39 7.95 -3.57
CA GLY A 176 9.97 7.89 -3.23
C GLY A 176 9.10 8.43 -4.37
N GLY A 177 8.62 7.52 -5.21
CA GLY A 177 7.63 7.84 -6.23
C GLY A 177 6.26 7.80 -5.58
N VAL A 178 5.61 8.96 -5.42
CA VAL A 178 4.28 9.14 -4.80
C VAL A 178 3.26 8.10 -5.28
N HIS A 179 3.36 7.63 -6.53
CA HIS A 179 2.46 6.62 -7.11
C HIS A 179 2.69 5.19 -6.61
N MET A 180 3.93 4.82 -6.29
CA MET A 180 4.23 3.52 -5.69
C MET A 180 3.76 3.45 -4.24
N ASP A 181 3.78 4.59 -3.55
CA ASP A 181 3.27 4.71 -2.19
C ASP A 181 1.74 4.58 -2.18
N TRP A 182 1.03 5.22 -3.14
CA TRP A 182 -0.41 5.00 -3.35
C TRP A 182 -0.73 3.53 -3.63
N MET A 183 0.04 2.88 -4.52
CA MET A 183 -0.16 1.47 -4.84
C MET A 183 -0.03 0.58 -3.58
N ALA A 184 1.03 0.78 -2.81
CA ALA A 184 1.26 0.04 -1.57
C ALA A 184 0.18 0.30 -0.53
N TYR A 185 -0.21 1.57 -0.33
CA TYR A 185 -1.26 1.96 0.61
C TYR A 185 -2.59 1.29 0.27
N LEU A 186 -3.04 1.40 -0.99
CA LEU A 186 -4.30 0.82 -1.44
C LEU A 186 -4.31 -0.72 -1.32
N LYS A 187 -3.17 -1.38 -1.61
CA LYS A 187 -3.02 -2.83 -1.42
C LYS A 187 -3.23 -3.23 0.04
N VAL A 188 -2.57 -2.53 0.97
CA VAL A 188 -2.70 -2.78 2.41
C VAL A 188 -4.12 -2.46 2.90
N ARG A 189 -4.74 -1.41 2.37
CA ARG A 189 -6.14 -1.03 2.67
C ARG A 189 -7.16 -2.04 2.16
N GLY A 190 -6.76 -2.94 1.24
CA GLY A 190 -7.64 -3.93 0.64
C GLY A 190 -8.47 -3.39 -0.54
N ILE A 191 -8.05 -2.28 -1.14
CA ILE A 191 -8.76 -1.66 -2.25
C ILE A 191 -8.33 -2.31 -3.57
N ARG A 192 -9.31 -2.78 -4.35
CA ARG A 192 -9.06 -3.37 -5.68
C ARG A 192 -8.97 -2.29 -6.75
N LEU A 193 -8.02 -2.43 -7.67
CA LEU A 193 -7.90 -1.53 -8.82
C LEU A 193 -8.93 -1.86 -9.91
N PRO A 194 -9.39 -0.85 -10.67
CA PRO A 194 -10.19 -1.08 -11.86
C PRO A 194 -9.32 -1.72 -12.97
N ALA A 195 -9.93 -2.58 -13.78
CA ALA A 195 -9.23 -3.21 -14.90
C ALA A 195 -8.83 -2.20 -15.99
N LYS A 196 -7.74 -2.49 -16.72
CA LYS A 196 -7.32 -1.69 -17.89
C LYS A 196 -8.43 -1.59 -18.94
N THR A 197 -9.18 -2.65 -19.15
CA THR A 197 -10.26 -2.71 -20.15
C THR A 197 -11.52 -1.94 -19.75
N ALA A 198 -11.63 -1.48 -18.50
CA ALA A 198 -12.78 -0.71 -18.03
C ALA A 198 -12.83 0.72 -18.59
N GLY A 199 -11.68 1.25 -19.03
CA GLY A 199 -11.58 2.55 -19.69
C GLY A 199 -11.60 3.75 -18.74
N LYS A 200 -11.27 4.92 -19.30
CA LYS A 200 -11.03 6.16 -18.53
C LYS A 200 -12.23 6.61 -17.70
N ALA A 201 -13.46 6.49 -18.20
CA ALA A 201 -14.65 6.91 -17.46
C ALA A 201 -14.81 6.13 -16.14
N VAL A 202 -14.60 4.81 -16.17
CA VAL A 202 -14.64 3.97 -14.96
C VAL A 202 -13.50 4.34 -14.02
N TRP A 203 -12.29 4.57 -14.54
CA TRP A 203 -11.15 4.97 -13.72
C TRP A 203 -11.37 6.29 -12.99
N LYS A 204 -11.96 7.28 -13.68
CA LYS A 204 -12.34 8.58 -13.10
C LYS A 204 -13.35 8.39 -11.97
N ALA A 205 -14.46 7.70 -12.24
CA ALA A 205 -15.50 7.46 -11.25
C ALA A 205 -14.99 6.68 -10.02
N TRP A 206 -14.23 5.61 -10.26
CA TRP A 206 -13.59 4.83 -9.20
C TRP A 206 -12.63 5.68 -8.36
N SER A 207 -11.79 6.49 -9.00
CA SER A 207 -10.82 7.34 -8.30
C SER A 207 -11.51 8.36 -7.41
N TRP A 208 -12.62 8.96 -7.89
CA TRP A 208 -13.37 9.94 -7.10
C TRP A 208 -14.08 9.30 -5.91
N GLN A 209 -14.74 8.15 -6.13
CA GLN A 209 -15.38 7.41 -5.04
C GLN A 209 -14.37 6.95 -3.99
N CYS A 210 -13.22 6.42 -4.42
CA CYS A 210 -12.13 6.04 -3.54
C CYS A 210 -11.61 7.24 -2.75
N ALA A 211 -11.35 8.38 -3.42
CA ALA A 211 -10.87 9.58 -2.77
C ALA A 211 -11.83 10.08 -1.67
N LYS A 212 -13.13 10.12 -1.94
CA LYS A 212 -14.14 10.49 -0.94
C LYS A 212 -14.19 9.51 0.23
N SER A 213 -14.07 8.22 -0.04
CA SER A 213 -14.07 7.20 1.03
C SER A 213 -12.90 7.31 1.99
N LEU A 214 -11.77 7.88 1.53
CA LEU A 214 -10.58 8.14 2.35
C LEU A 214 -10.63 9.48 3.09
N GLY A 215 -11.54 10.38 2.72
CA GLY A 215 -11.71 11.69 3.36
C GLY A 215 -11.82 11.66 4.88
N PRO A 216 -12.65 10.78 5.48
CA PRO A 216 -12.74 10.63 6.93
C PRO A 216 -11.44 10.24 7.65
N GLU A 217 -10.46 9.69 6.94
CA GLU A 217 -9.14 9.33 7.49
C GLU A 217 -8.15 10.52 7.48
N GLY A 218 -8.58 11.68 6.97
CA GLY A 218 -7.79 12.91 6.88
C GLY A 218 -7.15 13.15 5.52
N PHE A 219 -7.51 12.37 4.49
CA PHE A 219 -7.03 12.58 3.13
C PHE A 219 -7.83 13.67 2.42
N ASP A 220 -7.13 14.56 1.71
CA ASP A 220 -7.79 15.51 0.83
C ASP A 220 -8.36 14.79 -0.42
N PRO A 221 -9.68 14.84 -0.67
CA PRO A 221 -10.27 14.12 -1.80
C PRO A 221 -9.75 14.58 -3.17
N VAL A 222 -9.43 15.86 -3.35
CA VAL A 222 -8.93 16.39 -4.64
C VAL A 222 -7.52 15.89 -4.91
N PHE A 223 -6.62 16.04 -3.94
CA PHE A 223 -5.25 15.56 -4.11
C PHE A 223 -5.17 14.04 -4.20
N THR A 224 -6.05 13.33 -3.47
CA THR A 224 -6.19 11.88 -3.60
C THR A 224 -6.63 11.50 -5.01
N TYR A 225 -7.66 12.16 -5.55
CA TYR A 225 -8.11 11.93 -6.92
C TYR A 225 -6.99 12.17 -7.96
N VAL A 226 -6.21 13.25 -7.79
CA VAL A 226 -5.02 13.52 -8.62
C VAL A 226 -4.03 12.36 -8.54
N GLY A 227 -3.69 11.90 -7.34
CA GLY A 227 -2.75 10.80 -7.13
C GLY A 227 -3.19 9.50 -7.79
N LEU A 228 -4.45 9.11 -7.54
CA LEU A 228 -5.06 7.89 -8.08
C LEU A 228 -5.17 7.91 -9.60
N THR A 229 -5.68 8.99 -10.18
CA THR A 229 -5.82 9.08 -11.64
C THR A 229 -4.49 9.18 -12.35
N THR A 230 -3.50 9.86 -11.76
CA THR A 230 -2.13 9.89 -12.30
C THR A 230 -1.52 8.49 -12.29
N MET A 231 -1.66 7.75 -11.19
CA MET A 231 -1.18 6.36 -11.09
C MET A 231 -1.82 5.46 -12.17
N LEU A 232 -3.14 5.51 -12.33
CA LEU A 232 -3.86 4.72 -13.34
C LEU A 232 -3.45 5.12 -14.77
N ASN A 233 -3.38 6.42 -15.06
CA ASN A 233 -3.01 6.94 -16.38
C ASN A 233 -1.55 6.59 -16.73
N LEU A 234 -0.65 6.72 -15.75
CA LEU A 234 0.74 6.33 -15.88
C LEU A 234 0.86 4.83 -16.11
N ALA A 235 0.14 3.98 -15.38
CA ALA A 235 0.26 2.52 -15.50
C ALA A 235 -0.42 1.95 -16.75
N PHE A 236 -1.57 2.50 -17.16
CA PHE A 236 -2.32 1.94 -18.28
C PHE A 236 -2.01 2.57 -19.64
N LEU A 237 -1.62 3.86 -19.66
CA LEU A 237 -1.47 4.65 -20.88
C LEU A 237 -0.08 5.29 -21.06
N ASN A 238 0.83 5.17 -20.10
CA ASN A 238 2.15 5.81 -20.11
C ASN A 238 2.10 7.34 -20.09
N ILE A 239 1.09 7.91 -19.43
CA ILE A 239 0.92 9.38 -19.36
C ILE A 239 1.05 9.82 -17.91
N TRP A 240 2.10 10.58 -17.61
CA TRP A 240 2.32 11.18 -16.29
C TRP A 240 1.48 12.46 -16.15
N ARG A 241 0.17 12.30 -16.00
CA ARG A 241 -0.77 13.39 -15.78
C ARG A 241 -2.05 12.83 -15.17
N PRO A 242 -2.72 13.52 -14.24
CA PRO A 242 -4.04 13.09 -13.81
C PRO A 242 -5.04 13.15 -14.96
N LEU A 243 -6.15 12.43 -14.81
CA LEU A 243 -7.28 12.55 -15.71
C LEU A 243 -8.17 13.70 -15.23
N PRO A 244 -8.70 14.55 -16.12
CA PRO A 244 -9.63 15.59 -15.71
C PRO A 244 -10.89 14.94 -15.09
N PRO A 245 -11.61 15.63 -14.20
CA PRO A 245 -12.88 15.14 -13.65
C PRO A 245 -13.85 14.70 -14.75
N ASP A 246 -14.74 13.78 -14.42
CA ASP A 246 -15.86 13.47 -15.30
C ASP A 246 -16.96 14.52 -15.11
N ASP A 247 -17.70 14.85 -16.16
CA ASP A 247 -18.74 15.89 -16.09
C ASP A 247 -19.83 15.55 -15.07
N ALA A 248 -20.06 14.26 -14.79
CA ALA A 248 -21.02 13.81 -13.78
C ALA A 248 -20.68 14.26 -12.34
N PHE A 249 -19.41 14.51 -12.02
CA PHE A 249 -18.97 14.95 -10.69
C PHE A 249 -18.03 16.15 -10.70
N ARG A 250 -17.78 16.74 -11.87
CA ARG A 250 -16.96 17.95 -12.02
C ARG A 250 -17.40 19.09 -11.10
N PRO A 251 -18.71 19.44 -11.00
CA PRO A 251 -19.13 20.52 -10.09
C PRO A 251 -18.80 20.24 -8.62
N GLU A 252 -18.84 18.97 -8.20
CA GLU A 252 -18.49 18.57 -6.84
C GLU A 252 -16.98 18.74 -6.58
N VAL A 253 -16.15 18.36 -7.55
CA VAL A 253 -14.69 18.52 -7.47
C VAL A 253 -14.32 20.01 -7.47
N GLU A 254 -14.91 20.81 -8.36
CA GLU A 254 -14.64 22.25 -8.49
C GLU A 254 -15.07 23.05 -7.26
N ALA A 255 -16.12 22.60 -6.56
CA ALA A 255 -16.57 23.21 -5.31
C ALA A 255 -15.68 22.89 -4.10
N HIS A 256 -14.76 21.92 -4.21
CA HIS A 256 -13.91 21.53 -3.09
C HIS A 256 -12.83 22.60 -2.79
N PRO A 257 -12.57 22.96 -1.52
CA PRO A 257 -11.62 24.03 -1.17
C PRO A 257 -10.22 23.89 -1.75
N SER A 258 -9.76 22.65 -1.97
CA SER A 258 -8.42 22.33 -2.49
C SER A 258 -8.34 22.31 -4.02
N TYR A 259 -9.46 22.43 -4.74
CA TYR A 259 -9.47 22.46 -6.21
C TYR A 259 -8.57 23.55 -6.82
N PRO A 260 -8.54 24.80 -6.32
CA PRO A 260 -7.64 25.83 -6.82
C PRO A 260 -6.15 25.45 -6.73
N CYS A 261 -5.79 24.53 -5.83
CA CYS A 261 -4.42 24.04 -5.65
C CYS A 261 -4.06 22.87 -6.59
N ALA A 262 -4.99 22.42 -7.43
CA ALA A 262 -4.81 21.33 -8.39
C ALA A 262 -5.10 21.78 -9.83
N PRO A 263 -4.40 22.80 -10.36
CA PRO A 263 -4.67 23.38 -11.68
C PRO A 263 -4.61 22.37 -12.83
N GLN A 264 -3.83 21.29 -12.67
CA GLN A 264 -3.73 20.18 -13.61
C GLN A 264 -5.05 19.42 -13.86
N LEU A 265 -6.09 19.64 -13.03
CA LEU A 265 -7.43 19.09 -13.25
C LEU A 265 -8.29 19.93 -14.21
N ALA A 266 -7.93 21.18 -14.44
CA ALA A 266 -8.69 22.11 -15.30
C ALA A 266 -8.37 21.92 -16.79
N GLU A 267 -7.25 21.30 -17.11
CA GLU A 267 -6.78 21.15 -18.47
C GLU A 267 -7.37 19.90 -19.17
N VAL A 268 -7.94 20.07 -20.36
CA VAL A 268 -8.50 19.01 -21.23
C VAL A 268 -7.48 18.54 -22.25
#